data_AF-A0A2E5ZJ07-F1
#
_entry.id   AF-A0A2E5ZJ07-F1
#
_cell.length_a   1.000
_cell.length_b   1.000
_cell.length_c   1.000
_cell.angle_alpha   90.00
_cell.angle_beta   90.00
_cell.angle_gamma   90.00
#
_symmetry.space_group_name_H-M   'P 1'
#
loop_
_entity.id
_entity.type
_entity.pdbx_description
1 polymer ?
#
loop_
_entity_poly.entity_id
_entity_poly.type
_entity_poly.pdbx_seq_one_letter_code
_entity_poly.pdbx_strand_id
1 'polypeptide(L)'
;MAHFRSRFRNSSRWAISGICPASTTTIAPIVLLGRLVLCFFCGLFRLGSAECGAACPGGGLQCRVLDDLPELLLEPGGQPADLADQAPHLLGHHGQPRRPQDQEAEYQDDEELAASEVAHRHSLRGRSRSRPGASAPGAAMMDPVVTKDTGRRAPTPILFAHRGGRAHAPENTLEAFLLALRLGATGLESDVWLTADGVPVLHHDGRVGPRLRNRPIRSVAVVHLPEEVPSLADLLAEIDPELPLSLDLKDPEAGPATIAAVAAAGPTERLWLCHPELEVLCGLRDVDRSVRLVHSTRLDRLGGAIERHAVDLSSAGLDGVNLPEPDWSGGLVALYRRFGLACLGWDAQHDRQVDRLLRLGLDGIFGDHVDRLVDGLSRRG
;
A
#
# COMPACT_ATOMS: atom_id res chain seq x y z
N MET A 1 -7.93 49.21 -25.73
CA MET A 1 -7.47 50.59 -25.40
C MET A 1 -8.29 51.11 -24.22
N ALA A 2 -7.78 52.14 -23.52
CA ALA A 2 -8.29 52.76 -22.30
C ALA A 2 -8.01 52.01 -20.98
N HIS A 3 -7.30 52.72 -20.08
CA HIS A 3 -6.95 52.29 -18.72
C HIS A 3 -8.11 52.47 -17.73
N PHE A 4 -8.06 51.77 -16.59
CA PHE A 4 -8.51 52.36 -15.33
C PHE A 4 -7.44 52.20 -14.23
N ARG A 5 -7.31 53.21 -13.37
CA ARG A 5 -6.25 53.33 -12.33
C ARG A 5 -6.79 53.04 -10.93
N SER A 6 -5.87 52.73 -10.02
CA SER A 6 -6.08 52.47 -8.60
C SER A 6 -6.41 53.72 -7.75
N ARG A 7 -7.13 53.50 -6.64
CA ARG A 7 -7.09 54.19 -5.33
C ARG A 7 -7.56 53.16 -4.27
N PHE A 8 -6.80 52.73 -3.25
CA PHE A 8 -6.40 53.42 -2.00
C PHE A 8 -7.58 54.12 -1.29
N ARG A 9 -7.96 53.81 -0.03
CA ARG A 9 -7.14 53.85 1.21
C ARG A 9 -7.92 53.34 2.46
N ASN A 10 -7.18 52.83 3.46
CA ASN A 10 -7.41 52.93 4.94
C ASN A 10 -8.72 52.38 5.57
N SER A 11 -8.76 51.94 6.85
CA SER A 11 -7.72 51.74 7.89
C SER A 11 -8.31 50.99 9.10
N SER A 12 -7.46 50.32 9.90
CA SER A 12 -7.35 50.55 11.35
C SER A 12 -6.11 49.87 11.94
N ARG A 13 -5.42 50.54 12.86
CA ARG A 13 -4.25 50.03 13.62
C ARG A 13 -4.64 49.79 15.07
N TRP A 14 -3.95 48.89 15.75
CA TRP A 14 -3.52 49.08 17.15
C TRP A 14 -2.10 48.54 17.33
N ALA A 15 -1.25 49.28 18.05
CA ALA A 15 0.14 48.91 18.34
C ALA A 15 0.68 49.68 19.55
N ILE A 16 1.19 48.97 20.56
CA ILE A 16 1.98 49.42 21.73
C ILE A 16 2.84 48.18 22.10
N SER A 17 4.11 48.04 21.69
CA SER A 17 5.37 48.70 22.09
C SER A 17 6.00 48.19 23.40
N GLY A 18 7.23 47.67 23.32
CA GLY A 18 8.13 47.34 24.44
C GLY A 18 9.52 46.93 23.90
N ILE A 19 10.61 47.48 24.44
CA ILE A 19 11.96 47.43 23.84
C ILE A 19 13.06 47.12 24.89
N CYS A 20 13.92 46.13 24.59
CA CYS A 20 15.29 45.89 25.10
C CYS A 20 15.55 45.68 26.62
N PRO A 21 16.78 45.24 27.04
CA PRO A 21 17.97 44.87 26.25
C PRO A 21 18.62 43.50 26.55
N ALA A 22 19.57 43.17 25.66
CA ALA A 22 20.66 42.19 25.68
C ALA A 22 21.09 41.48 26.99
N SER A 23 21.44 40.20 26.83
CA SER A 23 22.59 39.59 27.52
C SER A 23 23.37 38.67 26.57
N THR A 24 24.67 38.93 26.44
CA THR A 24 25.60 38.21 25.57
C THR A 24 26.13 36.97 26.31
N THR A 25 25.99 35.78 25.72
CA THR A 25 26.69 34.58 26.22
C THR A 25 27.48 33.92 25.12
N THR A 26 28.80 33.93 25.27
CA THR A 26 29.78 33.29 24.39
C THR A 26 29.56 31.78 24.33
N ILE A 27 29.35 31.23 23.12
CA ILE A 27 29.43 29.78 22.90
C ILE A 27 30.87 29.44 22.53
N ALA A 28 31.58 28.78 23.44
CA ALA A 28 32.83 28.08 23.12
C ALA A 28 32.50 26.66 22.61
N PRO A 29 33.24 26.11 21.64
CA PRO A 29 32.97 24.79 21.10
C PRO A 29 33.45 23.69 22.06
N ILE A 30 32.52 23.01 22.73
CA ILE A 30 32.83 21.73 23.37
C ILE A 30 32.78 20.63 22.31
N VAL A 31 33.96 20.16 21.91
CA VAL A 31 34.10 18.89 21.18
C VAL A 31 33.79 17.77 22.17
N LEU A 32 32.69 17.06 21.94
CA LEU A 32 32.44 15.77 22.59
C LEU A 32 32.18 14.70 21.53
N LEU A 33 33.12 13.75 21.42
CA LEU A 33 32.86 12.49 20.75
C LEU A 33 31.91 11.66 21.63
N GLY A 34 30.97 10.93 21.00
CA GLY A 34 30.40 9.73 21.61
C GLY A 34 28.88 9.58 21.51
N ARG A 35 28.46 8.58 20.73
CA ARG A 35 27.24 7.76 20.90
C ARG A 35 25.92 8.52 21.11
N LEU A 36 25.23 8.78 20.00
CA LEU A 36 23.77 8.93 19.98
C LEU A 36 23.11 7.59 20.38
N VAL A 37 22.27 7.64 21.41
CA VAL A 37 21.28 6.60 21.71
C VAL A 37 19.94 7.11 21.18
N LEU A 38 19.32 6.37 20.26
CA LEU A 38 17.95 6.63 19.83
C LEU A 38 17.00 6.34 20.99
N CYS A 39 16.23 7.33 21.43
CA CYS A 39 15.14 7.13 22.39
C CYS A 39 13.81 7.38 21.66
N PHE A 40 12.91 6.39 21.72
CA PHE A 40 11.62 6.43 21.04
C PHE A 40 10.74 7.60 21.49
N PHE A 41 9.99 8.17 20.54
CA PHE A 41 8.99 9.20 20.80
C PHE A 41 7.84 8.62 21.65
N CYS A 42 7.61 9.21 22.82
CA CYS A 42 6.29 9.26 23.44
C CYS A 42 5.98 10.74 23.69
N GLY A 43 5.01 11.28 22.95
CA GLY A 43 4.75 12.71 22.93
C GLY A 43 3.94 13.19 24.12
N LEU A 44 4.51 14.07 24.95
CA LEU A 44 3.75 15.00 25.80
C LEU A 44 4.66 16.13 26.32
N PHE A 45 4.87 17.16 25.50
CA PHE A 45 5.50 18.39 25.95
C PHE A 45 4.49 19.26 26.73
N ARG A 46 4.60 19.29 28.05
CA ARG A 46 4.12 20.41 28.88
C ARG A 46 5.27 20.92 29.75
N LEU A 47 5.71 22.14 29.47
CA LEU A 47 6.57 22.91 30.39
C LEU A 47 5.76 23.30 31.63
N GLY A 48 6.27 22.99 32.81
CA GLY A 48 5.63 23.34 34.08
C GLY A 48 6.41 22.83 35.29
N SER A 49 7.22 23.70 35.89
CA SER A 49 7.99 23.40 37.10
C SER A 49 7.08 23.36 38.34
N ALA A 50 7.11 22.26 39.10
CA ALA A 50 6.66 22.21 40.50
C ALA A 50 7.22 20.98 41.22
N GLU A 51 7.41 21.08 42.54
CA GLU A 51 8.12 20.10 43.37
C GLU A 51 7.20 19.04 44.02
N CYS A 52 7.84 17.95 44.49
CA CYS A 52 7.49 17.12 45.66
C CYS A 52 6.10 16.47 45.80
N GLY A 53 6.07 15.16 46.08
CA GLY A 53 5.03 14.58 46.95
C GLY A 53 4.73 13.09 46.85
N ALA A 54 5.32 12.30 47.76
CA ALA A 54 4.77 11.09 48.40
C ALA A 54 4.47 9.78 47.61
N ALA A 55 5.14 8.72 48.08
CA ALA A 55 4.62 7.38 48.39
C ALA A 55 4.23 6.37 47.27
N CYS A 56 5.01 5.29 47.18
CA CYS A 56 4.60 3.99 46.64
C CYS A 56 3.48 3.35 47.51
N PRO A 57 2.73 2.34 47.01
CA PRO A 57 3.21 0.96 47.21
C PRO A 57 2.84 -0.08 46.12
N GLY A 58 3.74 -1.06 45.92
CA GLY A 58 3.35 -2.43 45.52
C GLY A 58 3.87 -2.96 44.19
N GLY A 59 4.39 -4.20 44.21
CA GLY A 59 4.40 -5.10 43.03
C GLY A 59 5.66 -5.08 42.16
N GLY A 60 6.70 -5.79 42.59
CA GLY A 60 8.01 -5.78 41.93
C GLY A 60 8.10 -6.37 40.51
N LEU A 61 9.20 -6.01 39.86
CA LEU A 61 9.83 -6.72 38.75
C LEU A 61 11.34 -6.69 38.98
N GLN A 62 11.97 -7.86 39.04
CA GLN A 62 13.43 -7.97 39.17
C GLN A 62 14.08 -7.73 37.81
N CYS A 63 14.83 -6.63 37.66
CA CYS A 63 15.77 -6.51 36.56
C CYS A 63 17.00 -7.40 36.86
N ARG A 64 17.17 -8.48 36.10
CA ARG A 64 18.45 -9.20 36.07
C ARG A 64 19.45 -8.38 35.27
N VAL A 65 20.57 -8.05 35.89
CA VAL A 65 21.77 -7.63 35.16
C VAL A 65 22.33 -8.87 34.47
N LEU A 66 22.56 -8.79 33.15
CA LEU A 66 23.36 -9.74 32.40
C LEU A 66 24.71 -9.10 32.14
N ASP A 67 25.59 -9.18 33.14
CA ASP A 67 27.02 -8.99 32.95
C ASP A 67 27.57 -10.28 32.35
N ASP A 68 27.94 -10.26 31.06
CA ASP A 68 28.97 -11.13 30.45
C ASP A 68 29.06 -10.87 28.93
N LEU A 69 29.93 -9.94 28.51
CA LEU A 69 30.57 -9.98 27.19
C LEU A 69 32.04 -9.56 27.35
N PRO A 70 33.00 -10.29 26.77
CA PRO A 70 34.42 -10.11 27.06
C PRO A 70 35.02 -8.87 26.39
N GLU A 71 35.90 -8.18 27.11
CA GLU A 71 36.79 -7.17 26.54
C GLU A 71 37.71 -7.80 25.49
N LEU A 72 37.61 -7.35 24.24
CA LEU A 72 38.69 -7.55 23.26
C LEU A 72 39.68 -6.39 23.37
N LEU A 73 40.84 -6.67 23.95
CA LEU A 73 41.96 -5.74 24.07
C LEU A 73 42.46 -5.31 22.68
N LEU A 74 42.61 -3.99 22.50
CA LEU A 74 43.28 -3.39 21.35
C LEU A 74 44.76 -3.14 21.69
N GLU A 75 45.64 -3.98 21.15
CA GLU A 75 47.10 -3.75 21.21
C GLU A 75 47.53 -2.78 20.08
N PRO A 76 48.33 -1.74 20.37
CA PRO A 76 48.75 -0.76 19.37
C PRO A 76 50.12 -1.08 18.75
N GLY A 77 50.20 -1.17 17.42
CA GLY A 77 51.46 -1.02 16.69
C GLY A 77 51.74 -2.05 15.59
N GLY A 78 51.48 -1.66 14.34
CA GLY A 78 51.94 -2.35 13.14
C GLY A 78 51.87 -1.42 11.94
N GLN A 79 53.02 -1.10 11.32
CA GLN A 79 53.09 -0.25 10.13
C GLN A 79 52.72 -1.03 8.84
N PRO A 80 52.24 -0.34 7.79
CA PRO A 80 51.69 -1.01 6.62
C PRO A 80 52.78 -1.58 5.71
N ALA A 81 52.59 -2.82 5.26
CA ALA A 81 53.36 -3.42 4.19
C ALA A 81 52.46 -3.74 3.00
N ASP A 82 52.83 -3.12 1.89
CA ASP A 82 52.42 -3.34 0.51
C ASP A 82 52.22 -4.83 0.16
N LEU A 83 51.12 -5.17 -0.53
CA LEU A 83 51.00 -6.39 -1.33
C LEU A 83 49.82 -6.25 -2.32
N ALA A 84 50.14 -5.72 -3.50
CA ALA A 84 49.38 -6.00 -4.72
C ALA A 84 49.53 -7.49 -5.14
N ASP A 85 48.88 -7.87 -6.23
CA ASP A 85 48.78 -9.24 -6.79
C ASP A 85 48.04 -10.29 -5.94
N GLN A 86 46.76 -10.50 -6.30
CA GLN A 86 46.40 -11.74 -7.00
C GLN A 86 44.98 -11.69 -7.59
N ALA A 87 44.89 -11.70 -8.92
CA ALA A 87 43.68 -12.04 -9.68
C ALA A 87 44.08 -12.79 -10.96
N PRO A 88 43.45 -13.93 -11.29
CA PRO A 88 43.52 -14.50 -12.62
C PRO A 88 42.14 -14.50 -13.33
N HIS A 89 42.15 -13.90 -14.52
CA HIS A 89 41.42 -14.31 -15.73
C HIS A 89 39.99 -14.90 -15.62
N LEU A 90 39.03 -14.20 -16.22
CA LEU A 90 38.13 -14.78 -17.25
C LEU A 90 37.64 -13.68 -18.20
N LEU A 91 38.22 -13.63 -19.41
CA LEU A 91 37.73 -12.85 -20.55
C LEU A 91 37.27 -13.84 -21.63
N GLY A 92 36.04 -13.71 -22.12
CA GLY A 92 35.55 -14.57 -23.19
C GLY A 92 34.05 -14.51 -23.44
N HIS A 93 33.58 -13.46 -24.11
CA HIS A 93 32.82 -13.51 -25.38
C HIS A 93 32.02 -12.23 -25.62
N HIS A 94 32.37 -11.49 -26.68
CA HIS A 94 31.55 -10.40 -27.20
C HIS A 94 30.32 -10.96 -27.95
N GLY A 95 29.13 -10.67 -27.44
CA GLY A 95 27.89 -10.67 -28.21
C GLY A 95 27.49 -9.23 -28.54
N GLN A 96 27.12 -8.94 -29.79
CA GLN A 96 26.70 -7.59 -30.20
C GLN A 96 25.33 -7.23 -29.61
N PRO A 97 25.06 -5.95 -29.28
CA PRO A 97 23.74 -5.51 -28.83
C PRO A 97 22.71 -5.63 -29.96
N ARG A 98 21.57 -6.29 -29.68
CA ARG A 98 20.41 -6.34 -30.58
C ARG A 98 19.61 -5.04 -30.51
N ARG A 99 18.75 -4.81 -31.52
CA ARG A 99 18.03 -3.54 -31.70
C ARG A 99 16.81 -3.43 -30.77
N PRO A 100 16.32 -2.21 -30.44
CA PRO A 100 15.25 -1.99 -29.45
C PRO A 100 13.82 -2.30 -29.96
N GLN A 101 13.63 -3.35 -30.77
CA GLN A 101 12.32 -3.68 -31.39
C GLN A 101 11.89 -5.15 -31.18
N ASP A 102 12.65 -5.93 -30.40
CA ASP A 102 12.35 -7.34 -30.09
C ASP A 102 12.01 -7.54 -28.58
N GLN A 103 11.58 -6.49 -27.86
CA GLN A 103 11.27 -6.52 -26.42
C GLN A 103 9.76 -6.46 -26.10
N GLU A 104 8.92 -7.08 -26.91
CA GLU A 104 7.45 -7.12 -26.73
C GLU A 104 6.90 -8.56 -26.69
N ALA A 105 7.51 -9.46 -25.89
CA ALA A 105 7.00 -10.84 -25.73
C ALA A 105 7.49 -11.64 -24.50
N GLU A 106 7.91 -11.02 -23.37
CA GLU A 106 8.42 -11.80 -22.22
C GLU A 106 8.30 -11.09 -20.85
N TYR A 107 7.07 -10.76 -20.41
CA TYR A 107 6.78 -10.31 -19.02
C TYR A 107 5.33 -10.65 -18.60
N GLN A 108 4.99 -11.94 -18.71
CA GLN A 108 3.79 -12.55 -18.13
C GLN A 108 4.19 -13.94 -17.64
N ASP A 109 4.83 -14.03 -16.45
CA ASP A 109 5.05 -15.26 -15.65
C ASP A 109 5.93 -14.94 -14.42
N ASP A 110 5.41 -14.20 -13.42
CA ASP A 110 6.14 -13.95 -12.14
C ASP A 110 5.23 -13.95 -10.89
N GLU A 111 3.93 -14.26 -10.99
CA GLU A 111 3.06 -14.50 -9.81
C GLU A 111 3.18 -15.93 -9.22
N GLU A 112 3.85 -16.86 -9.91
CA GLU A 112 3.79 -18.30 -9.57
C GLU A 112 4.70 -18.70 -8.37
N LEU A 113 5.66 -17.85 -7.98
CA LEU A 113 6.75 -18.24 -7.06
C LEU A 113 6.50 -18.00 -5.56
N ALA A 114 5.36 -17.42 -5.17
CA ALA A 114 5.06 -17.15 -3.75
C ALA A 114 4.27 -18.26 -3.02
N ALA A 115 3.65 -19.19 -3.75
CA ALA A 115 2.64 -20.12 -3.19
C ALA A 115 3.14 -21.54 -2.85
N SER A 116 4.44 -21.85 -3.01
CA SER A 116 4.91 -23.25 -3.03
C SER A 116 5.34 -23.86 -1.68
N GLU A 117 5.10 -23.23 -0.53
CA GLU A 117 5.70 -23.66 0.76
C GLU A 117 4.73 -24.05 1.90
N VAL A 118 3.46 -24.38 1.61
CA VAL A 118 2.55 -25.03 2.60
C VAL A 118 1.80 -26.23 1.99
N ALA A 119 2.53 -27.28 1.58
CA ALA A 119 1.94 -28.50 1.02
C ALA A 119 2.48 -29.80 1.65
N HIS A 120 2.24 -29.99 2.96
CA HIS A 120 2.49 -31.29 3.61
C HIS A 120 1.52 -31.58 4.78
N ARG A 121 0.39 -32.27 4.51
CA ARG A 121 0.10 -33.61 5.07
C ARG A 121 -1.30 -34.21 4.77
N HIS A 122 -1.30 -35.54 4.68
CA HIS A 122 -2.42 -36.48 4.90
C HIS A 122 -3.59 -36.57 3.90
N SER A 123 -3.32 -37.29 2.81
CA SER A 123 -4.28 -38.23 2.21
C SER A 123 -4.68 -39.35 3.20
N LEU A 124 -5.99 -39.58 3.38
CA LEU A 124 -6.55 -40.92 3.61
C LEU A 124 -7.91 -41.07 2.93
N ARG A 125 -8.07 -42.14 2.14
CA ARG A 125 -9.32 -42.50 1.43
C ARG A 125 -10.27 -43.26 2.35
N GLY A 126 -11.57 -42.92 2.34
CA GLY A 126 -12.59 -43.55 3.20
C GLY A 126 -13.95 -43.76 2.53
N ARG A 127 -14.13 -44.96 1.94
CA ARG A 127 -15.35 -45.54 1.32
C ARG A 127 -16.73 -44.93 1.63
N SER A 128 -17.49 -44.75 0.54
CA SER A 128 -18.96 -44.73 0.46
C SER A 128 -19.67 -45.71 1.41
N ARG A 129 -20.69 -45.19 2.13
CA ARG A 129 -21.89 -45.92 2.57
C ARG A 129 -23.12 -45.02 2.49
N SER A 130 -24.13 -45.45 1.77
CA SER A 130 -25.46 -44.83 1.74
C SER A 130 -26.32 -45.30 2.92
N ARG A 131 -27.18 -44.43 3.45
CA ARG A 131 -28.49 -44.77 4.05
C ARG A 131 -29.37 -43.50 4.22
N PRO A 132 -30.71 -43.63 4.34
CA PRO A 132 -31.64 -42.56 3.96
C PRO A 132 -32.29 -41.79 5.12
N GLY A 133 -32.87 -40.64 4.77
CA GLY A 133 -34.17 -40.22 5.30
C GLY A 133 -34.19 -39.40 6.58
N ALA A 134 -34.15 -38.07 6.44
CA ALA A 134 -34.76 -37.14 7.39
C ALA A 134 -35.29 -35.91 6.61
N SER A 135 -36.58 -35.62 6.76
CA SER A 135 -37.26 -34.51 6.10
C SER A 135 -37.00 -33.18 6.81
N ALA A 136 -36.45 -32.19 6.11
CA ALA A 136 -36.34 -30.82 6.62
C ALA A 136 -37.66 -30.04 6.39
N PRO A 137 -38.11 -29.19 7.33
CA PRO A 137 -39.24 -28.30 7.11
C PRO A 137 -38.88 -27.17 6.12
N GLY A 138 -39.87 -26.66 5.40
CA GLY A 138 -39.67 -25.80 4.24
C GLY A 138 -38.98 -24.47 4.55
N ALA A 139 -37.94 -24.14 3.79
CA ALA A 139 -37.43 -22.78 3.70
C ALA A 139 -38.46 -21.89 2.99
N ALA A 140 -38.90 -20.82 3.65
CA ALA A 140 -39.74 -19.82 3.03
C ALA A 140 -38.93 -19.08 1.95
N MET A 141 -39.39 -19.11 0.70
CA MET A 141 -38.87 -18.24 -0.35
C MET A 141 -39.22 -16.79 0.00
N MET A 142 -38.20 -15.96 0.26
CA MET A 142 -38.37 -14.51 0.21
C MET A 142 -38.27 -14.09 -1.25
N ASP A 143 -39.38 -13.62 -1.83
CA ASP A 143 -39.38 -13.06 -3.17
C ASP A 143 -38.41 -11.87 -3.25
N PRO A 144 -37.51 -11.81 -4.25
CA PRO A 144 -36.65 -10.67 -4.43
C PRO A 144 -37.49 -9.47 -4.89
N VAL A 145 -37.67 -8.49 -4.00
CA VAL A 145 -38.27 -7.21 -4.34
C VAL A 145 -37.34 -6.49 -5.31
N VAL A 146 -37.58 -6.66 -6.61
CA VAL A 146 -36.89 -5.91 -7.67
C VAL A 146 -37.47 -4.49 -7.68
N THR A 147 -36.89 -3.62 -6.86
CA THR A 147 -37.07 -2.18 -7.04
C THR A 147 -36.44 -1.79 -8.37
N LYS A 148 -37.26 -1.29 -9.30
CA LYS A 148 -36.76 -0.63 -10.50
C LYS A 148 -36.07 0.66 -10.07
N ASP A 149 -34.73 0.67 -10.05
CA ASP A 149 -33.98 1.90 -9.82
C ASP A 149 -34.27 2.89 -10.96
N THR A 150 -34.94 3.99 -10.60
CA THR A 150 -35.37 5.02 -11.55
C THR A 150 -34.26 6.03 -11.79
N GLY A 151 -33.35 5.68 -12.69
CA GLY A 151 -32.56 6.66 -13.45
C GLY A 151 -31.48 7.42 -12.67
N ARG A 152 -30.95 6.87 -11.56
CA ARG A 152 -29.72 7.41 -10.96
C ARG A 152 -28.58 7.22 -11.95
N ARG A 153 -27.90 8.30 -12.36
CA ARG A 153 -26.61 8.19 -13.09
C ARG A 153 -25.69 7.35 -12.21
N ALA A 154 -25.14 6.26 -12.76
CA ALA A 154 -24.18 5.44 -12.03
C ALA A 154 -23.07 6.34 -11.46
N PRO A 155 -22.58 6.08 -10.24
CA PRO A 155 -21.53 6.91 -9.63
C PRO A 155 -20.33 6.99 -10.57
N THR A 156 -19.66 8.14 -10.57
CA THR A 156 -18.41 8.32 -11.31
C THR A 156 -17.39 7.33 -10.77
N PRO A 157 -16.78 6.47 -11.61
CA PRO A 157 -15.80 5.50 -11.15
C PRO A 157 -14.52 6.17 -10.66
N ILE A 158 -13.84 5.50 -9.73
CA ILE A 158 -12.50 5.87 -9.31
C ILE A 158 -11.51 5.47 -10.42
N LEU A 159 -10.66 6.40 -10.84
CA LEU A 159 -9.59 6.18 -11.80
C LEU A 159 -8.30 5.97 -11.01
N PHE A 160 -7.98 4.70 -10.74
CA PHE A 160 -6.79 4.30 -10.00
C PHE A 160 -5.57 4.28 -10.93
N ALA A 161 -4.59 5.13 -10.65
CA ALA A 161 -3.31 5.10 -11.35
C ALA A 161 -2.47 3.91 -10.86
N HIS A 162 -2.36 2.86 -11.68
CA HIS A 162 -1.64 1.63 -11.33
C HIS A 162 -0.15 1.93 -11.09
N ARG A 163 0.32 1.68 -9.87
CA ARG A 163 1.64 2.00 -9.32
C ARG A 163 2.06 3.46 -9.52
N GLY A 164 1.09 4.37 -9.39
CA GLY A 164 1.28 5.80 -9.67
C GLY A 164 1.28 6.16 -11.17
N GLY A 165 0.75 5.29 -12.04
CA GLY A 165 0.67 5.57 -13.49
C GLY A 165 1.99 5.33 -14.20
N ARG A 166 2.52 4.10 -14.07
CA ARG A 166 3.86 3.67 -14.54
C ARG A 166 4.21 3.92 -16.01
N ALA A 167 3.24 4.28 -16.86
CA ALA A 167 3.51 4.72 -18.23
C ALA A 167 4.10 6.15 -18.31
N HIS A 168 4.00 6.94 -17.23
CA HIS A 168 4.34 8.37 -17.19
C HIS A 168 5.59 8.71 -16.37
N ALA A 169 5.91 7.89 -15.36
CA ALA A 169 7.04 8.05 -14.45
C ALA A 169 7.43 6.70 -13.83
N PRO A 170 8.61 6.57 -13.18
CA PRO A 170 9.05 5.32 -12.53
C PRO A 170 8.03 4.83 -11.49
N GLU A 171 7.61 3.57 -11.63
CA GLU A 171 6.52 2.99 -10.83
C GLU A 171 6.80 3.00 -9.32
N ASN A 172 5.73 3.13 -8.52
CA ASN A 172 5.78 3.13 -7.06
C ASN A 172 6.67 4.24 -6.42
N THR A 173 6.98 5.32 -7.15
CA THR A 173 7.70 6.50 -6.63
C THR A 173 6.76 7.66 -6.28
N LEU A 174 7.15 8.52 -5.33
CA LEU A 174 6.41 9.77 -5.02
C LEU A 174 6.23 10.66 -6.26
N GLU A 175 7.22 10.72 -7.15
CA GLU A 175 7.12 11.47 -8.40
C GLU A 175 5.96 10.97 -9.27
N ALA A 176 5.84 9.64 -9.44
CA ALA A 176 4.77 9.02 -10.21
C ALA A 176 3.40 9.25 -9.58
N PHE A 177 3.24 8.98 -8.28
CA PHE A 177 1.98 9.22 -7.56
C PHE A 177 1.51 10.67 -7.71
N LEU A 178 2.39 11.65 -7.52
CA LEU A 178 2.05 13.06 -7.67
C LEU A 178 1.84 13.47 -9.13
N LEU A 179 2.49 12.82 -10.10
CA LEU A 179 2.24 13.03 -11.53
C LEU A 179 0.87 12.50 -11.95
N ALA A 180 0.48 11.32 -11.50
CA ALA A 180 -0.85 10.76 -11.74
C ALA A 180 -1.97 11.69 -11.26
N LEU A 181 -1.83 12.28 -10.07
CA LEU A 181 -2.79 13.27 -9.56
C LEU A 181 -2.83 14.53 -10.41
N ARG A 182 -1.66 15.04 -10.87
CA ARG A 182 -1.61 16.17 -11.82
C ARG A 182 -2.23 15.85 -13.19
N LEU A 183 -2.20 14.59 -13.61
CA LEU A 183 -2.84 14.11 -14.84
C LEU A 183 -4.35 13.85 -14.68
N GLY A 184 -4.89 13.88 -13.45
CA GLY A 184 -6.32 13.78 -13.18
C GLY A 184 -6.80 12.41 -12.66
N ALA A 185 -5.88 11.53 -12.21
CA ALA A 185 -6.28 10.34 -11.47
C ALA A 185 -7.12 10.70 -10.24
N THR A 186 -8.21 9.96 -10.00
CA THR A 186 -9.11 10.19 -8.85
C THR A 186 -8.91 9.18 -7.72
N GLY A 187 -7.94 8.27 -7.89
CA GLY A 187 -7.37 7.43 -6.83
C GLY A 187 -5.97 6.96 -7.22
N LEU A 188 -5.23 6.43 -6.27
CA LEU A 188 -3.92 5.82 -6.51
C LEU A 188 -3.96 4.33 -6.18
N GLU A 189 -3.17 3.53 -6.89
CA GLU A 189 -2.91 2.15 -6.54
C GLU A 189 -1.40 1.90 -6.35
N SER A 190 -1.06 0.97 -5.45
CA SER A 190 0.30 0.54 -5.17
C SER A 190 0.35 -0.82 -4.46
N ASP A 191 1.49 -1.49 -4.55
CA ASP A 191 1.82 -2.74 -3.86
C ASP A 191 2.50 -2.47 -2.50
N VAL A 192 2.12 -3.18 -1.43
CA VAL A 192 2.69 -2.98 -0.07
C VAL A 192 3.47 -4.19 0.45
N TRP A 193 4.64 -3.91 1.03
CA TRP A 193 5.48 -4.85 1.78
C TRP A 193 5.86 -4.30 3.15
N LEU A 194 6.18 -5.18 4.12
CA LEU A 194 6.85 -4.77 5.36
C LEU A 194 8.37 -4.82 5.22
N THR A 195 9.03 -3.83 5.81
CA THR A 195 10.46 -3.88 6.13
C THR A 195 10.74 -4.76 7.34
N ALA A 196 12.02 -5.10 7.57
CA ALA A 196 12.45 -5.86 8.74
C ALA A 196 12.16 -5.17 10.10
N ASP A 197 11.94 -3.85 10.09
CA ASP A 197 11.54 -3.03 11.23
C ASP A 197 10.03 -2.67 11.24
N GLY A 198 9.23 -3.34 10.41
CA GLY A 198 7.75 -3.28 10.46
C GLY A 198 7.14 -2.02 9.82
N VAL A 199 7.87 -1.32 8.95
CA VAL A 199 7.38 -0.15 8.23
C VAL A 199 6.75 -0.60 6.89
N PRO A 200 5.50 -0.20 6.58
CA PRO A 200 4.91 -0.45 5.26
C PRO A 200 5.55 0.45 4.20
N VAL A 201 6.03 -0.16 3.12
CA VAL A 201 6.69 0.50 1.99
C VAL A 201 6.11 0.05 0.65
N LEU A 202 6.25 0.90 -0.37
CA LEU A 202 5.57 0.76 -1.65
C LEU A 202 6.50 0.18 -2.72
N HIS A 203 6.25 -1.06 -3.17
CA HIS A 203 7.10 -1.75 -4.15
C HIS A 203 6.43 -3.00 -4.73
N HIS A 204 6.53 -3.25 -6.03
CA HIS A 204 5.93 -4.46 -6.64
C HIS A 204 6.65 -5.76 -6.20
N ASP A 205 7.89 -5.96 -6.66
CA ASP A 205 8.58 -7.27 -6.58
C ASP A 205 9.00 -7.73 -5.17
N GLY A 206 8.78 -6.92 -4.12
CA GLY A 206 9.24 -7.23 -2.76
C GLY A 206 10.75 -7.36 -2.57
N ARG A 207 11.57 -6.94 -3.55
CA ARG A 207 13.03 -7.10 -3.55
C ARG A 207 13.74 -5.85 -4.02
N VAL A 208 14.75 -5.40 -3.26
CA VAL A 208 15.51 -4.18 -3.53
C VAL A 208 17.00 -4.45 -3.76
N GLY A 209 17.66 -3.57 -4.51
CA GLY A 209 19.09 -3.65 -4.85
C GLY A 209 19.38 -4.31 -6.21
N PRO A 210 20.64 -4.31 -6.66
CA PRO A 210 21.01 -4.74 -8.01
C PRO A 210 20.76 -6.23 -8.24
N ARG A 211 20.41 -6.62 -9.48
CA ARG A 211 19.94 -7.97 -9.88
C ARG A 211 20.71 -9.16 -9.28
N LEU A 212 22.04 -9.05 -9.11
CA LEU A 212 22.90 -10.12 -8.58
C LEU A 212 23.02 -10.16 -7.04
N ARG A 213 22.50 -9.15 -6.33
CA ARG A 213 22.61 -9.00 -4.87
C ARG A 213 21.32 -8.41 -4.25
N ASN A 214 20.17 -8.62 -4.89
CA ASN A 214 18.91 -8.09 -4.39
C ASN A 214 18.47 -8.80 -3.09
N ARG A 215 17.80 -8.08 -2.21
CA ARG A 215 17.36 -8.54 -0.88
C ARG A 215 15.85 -8.42 -0.77
N PRO A 216 15.13 -9.39 -0.16
CA PRO A 216 13.73 -9.22 0.22
C PRO A 216 13.55 -7.99 1.10
N ILE A 217 12.54 -7.16 0.87
CA ILE A 217 12.23 -5.95 1.67
C ILE A 217 12.06 -6.32 3.15
N ARG A 218 11.37 -7.42 3.46
CA ARG A 218 11.24 -8.01 4.80
C ARG A 218 12.56 -8.34 5.53
N SER A 219 13.70 -8.26 4.86
CA SER A 219 15.04 -8.49 5.42
C SER A 219 15.91 -7.23 5.50
N VAL A 220 15.32 -6.05 5.21
CA VAL A 220 15.99 -4.75 5.17
C VAL A 220 15.20 -3.78 6.06
N ALA A 221 15.86 -3.03 6.94
CA ALA A 221 15.24 -1.96 7.70
C ALA A 221 14.98 -0.74 6.80
N VAL A 222 13.97 0.09 7.07
CA VAL A 222 13.57 1.20 6.18
C VAL A 222 14.72 2.15 5.85
N VAL A 223 15.58 2.44 6.83
CA VAL A 223 16.79 3.28 6.73
C VAL A 223 17.90 2.70 5.82
N HIS A 224 17.70 1.49 5.29
CA HIS A 224 18.62 0.80 4.38
C HIS A 224 17.99 0.44 3.03
N LEU A 225 16.76 0.89 2.76
CA LEU A 225 16.17 0.85 1.43
C LEU A 225 16.79 1.92 0.51
N PRO A 226 16.67 1.77 -0.82
CA PRO A 226 16.92 2.85 -1.77
C PRO A 226 15.97 4.03 -1.52
N GLU A 227 16.41 5.25 -1.79
CA GLU A 227 15.62 6.49 -1.60
C GLU A 227 14.38 6.52 -2.51
N GLU A 228 14.43 5.79 -3.63
CA GLU A 228 13.35 5.65 -4.60
C GLU A 228 12.19 4.76 -4.12
N VAL A 229 12.32 4.05 -2.98
CA VAL A 229 11.28 3.18 -2.41
C VAL A 229 10.62 3.91 -1.24
N PRO A 230 9.49 4.61 -1.45
CA PRO A 230 8.87 5.41 -0.40
C PRO A 230 8.20 4.53 0.65
N SER A 231 8.17 5.01 1.89
CA SER A 231 7.22 4.47 2.86
C SER A 231 5.80 4.91 2.51
N LEU A 232 4.82 4.11 2.95
CA LEU A 232 3.42 4.51 2.85
C LEU A 232 3.16 5.84 3.59
N ALA A 233 3.88 6.12 4.67
CA ALA A 233 3.77 7.38 5.40
C ALA A 233 4.24 8.59 4.58
N ASP A 234 5.29 8.45 3.77
CA ASP A 234 5.77 9.52 2.88
C ASP A 234 4.73 9.84 1.81
N LEU A 235 4.11 8.82 1.21
CA LEU A 235 3.02 9.04 0.26
C LEU A 235 1.81 9.72 0.92
N LEU A 236 1.40 9.25 2.11
CA LEU A 236 0.26 9.79 2.83
C LEU A 236 0.44 11.26 3.26
N ALA A 237 1.67 11.72 3.45
CA ALA A 237 1.97 13.12 3.78
C ALA A 237 1.79 14.09 2.59
N GLU A 238 1.88 13.59 1.35
CA GLU A 238 1.92 14.39 0.11
C GLU A 238 0.58 14.41 -0.65
N ILE A 239 -0.42 13.63 -0.24
CA ILE A 239 -1.72 13.48 -0.93
C ILE A 239 -2.90 13.93 -0.07
N ASP A 240 -4.02 14.27 -0.72
CA ASP A 240 -5.27 14.65 -0.04
C ASP A 240 -5.74 13.53 0.92
N PRO A 241 -6.03 13.82 2.21
CA PRO A 241 -6.53 12.84 3.18
C PRO A 241 -7.82 12.11 2.79
N GLU A 242 -8.65 12.62 1.88
CA GLU A 242 -9.86 11.94 1.40
C GLU A 242 -9.63 11.12 0.10
N LEU A 243 -8.45 11.22 -0.52
CA LEU A 243 -8.15 10.54 -1.79
C LEU A 243 -8.25 9.00 -1.67
N PRO A 244 -9.04 8.32 -2.53
CA PRO A 244 -9.06 6.87 -2.60
C PRO A 244 -7.69 6.26 -2.86
N LEU A 245 -7.34 5.26 -2.06
CA LEU A 245 -6.08 4.53 -2.14
C LEU A 245 -6.38 3.03 -2.17
N SER A 246 -5.98 2.35 -3.24
CA SER A 246 -6.06 0.90 -3.36
C SER A 246 -4.68 0.30 -3.11
N LEU A 247 -4.55 -0.62 -2.15
CA LEU A 247 -3.27 -1.23 -1.81
C LEU A 247 -3.35 -2.75 -1.93
N ASP A 248 -2.54 -3.29 -2.83
CA ASP A 248 -2.33 -4.73 -3.00
C ASP A 248 -1.38 -5.21 -1.89
N LEU A 249 -1.87 -6.05 -0.98
CA LEU A 249 -1.06 -6.62 0.11
C LEU A 249 -0.17 -7.76 -0.42
N LYS A 250 0.97 -7.42 -1.05
CA LYS A 250 1.92 -8.45 -1.51
C LYS A 250 2.64 -9.15 -0.34
N ASP A 251 2.72 -8.47 0.81
CA ASP A 251 3.02 -9.08 2.10
C ASP A 251 1.73 -9.17 2.95
N PRO A 252 1.17 -10.37 3.21
CA PRO A 252 -0.04 -10.54 4.02
C PRO A 252 0.07 -9.97 5.44
N GLU A 253 1.26 -9.93 6.03
CA GLU A 253 1.48 -9.39 7.37
C GLU A 253 1.46 -7.85 7.39
N ALA A 254 1.53 -7.19 6.22
CA ALA A 254 1.49 -5.73 6.12
C ALA A 254 0.12 -5.10 6.45
N GLY A 255 -0.97 -5.87 6.41
CA GLY A 255 -2.33 -5.36 6.56
C GLY A 255 -2.55 -4.47 7.80
N PRO A 256 -2.26 -4.94 9.03
CA PRO A 256 -2.49 -4.14 10.25
C PRO A 256 -1.63 -2.86 10.30
N ALA A 257 -0.37 -2.92 9.86
CA ALA A 257 0.52 -1.76 9.82
C ALA A 257 0.08 -0.73 8.76
N THR A 258 -0.43 -1.21 7.62
CA THR A 258 -1.01 -0.40 6.54
C THR A 258 -2.24 0.37 7.04
N ILE A 259 -3.16 -0.32 7.72
CA ILE A 259 -4.35 0.31 8.34
C ILE A 259 -3.92 1.35 9.36
N ALA A 260 -2.97 1.04 10.25
CA ALA A 260 -2.48 1.97 11.27
C ALA A 260 -1.82 3.23 10.66
N ALA A 261 -1.05 3.08 9.57
CA ALA A 261 -0.45 4.21 8.87
C ALA A 261 -1.51 5.13 8.23
N VAL A 262 -2.53 4.56 7.57
CA VAL A 262 -3.64 5.34 6.98
C VAL A 262 -4.47 6.02 8.07
N ALA A 263 -4.82 5.32 9.15
CA ALA A 263 -5.58 5.87 10.28
C ALA A 263 -4.85 7.03 10.99
N ALA A 264 -3.51 7.04 10.97
CA ALA A 264 -2.72 8.14 11.50
C ALA A 264 -2.72 9.39 10.59
N ALA A 265 -3.00 9.22 9.29
CA ALA A 265 -3.00 10.29 8.29
C ALA A 265 -4.40 10.81 7.94
N GLY A 266 -5.47 10.01 8.11
CA GLY A 266 -6.81 10.38 7.69
C GLY A 266 -7.87 9.30 7.95
N PRO A 267 -9.07 9.44 7.35
CA PRO A 267 -10.12 8.42 7.42
C PRO A 267 -9.67 7.09 6.80
N THR A 268 -10.13 5.99 7.40
CA THR A 268 -9.89 4.61 6.95
C THR A 268 -11.01 4.02 6.09
N GLU A 269 -12.10 4.78 5.88
CA GLU A 269 -12.63 4.89 4.52
C GLU A 269 -11.55 5.38 3.53
N ARG A 270 -11.86 5.62 2.25
CA ARG A 270 -10.88 5.83 1.16
C ARG A 270 -10.00 4.61 0.83
N LEU A 271 -9.60 3.82 1.82
CA LEU A 271 -8.69 2.68 1.70
C LEU A 271 -9.43 1.45 1.18
N TRP A 272 -8.85 0.85 0.14
CA TRP A 272 -9.26 -0.43 -0.43
C TRP A 272 -8.07 -1.39 -0.28
N LEU A 273 -8.16 -2.39 0.59
CA LEU A 273 -7.14 -3.41 0.73
C LEU A 273 -7.48 -4.61 -0.14
N CYS A 274 -6.54 -4.95 -1.01
CA CYS A 274 -6.68 -5.98 -2.04
C CYS A 274 -5.81 -7.19 -1.72
N HIS A 275 -6.38 -8.40 -1.81
CA HIS A 275 -5.64 -9.65 -1.66
C HIS A 275 -6.36 -10.81 -2.40
N PRO A 276 -5.65 -11.84 -2.91
CA PRO A 276 -6.25 -13.02 -3.54
C PRO A 276 -6.72 -14.11 -2.56
N GLU A 277 -6.34 -14.05 -1.28
CA GLU A 277 -6.80 -15.00 -0.24
C GLU A 277 -7.81 -14.33 0.69
N LEU A 278 -8.95 -15.00 0.91
CA LEU A 278 -10.05 -14.48 1.72
C LEU A 278 -9.73 -14.51 3.22
N GLU A 279 -8.94 -15.47 3.66
CA GLU A 279 -8.51 -15.62 5.05
C GLU A 279 -7.75 -14.39 5.55
N VAL A 280 -6.85 -13.84 4.71
CA VAL A 280 -6.09 -12.62 4.99
C VAL A 280 -7.03 -11.42 5.12
N LEU A 281 -7.95 -11.22 4.16
CA LEU A 281 -8.91 -10.11 4.20
C LEU A 281 -9.84 -10.21 5.41
N CYS A 282 -10.42 -11.39 5.67
CA CYS A 282 -11.27 -11.63 6.83
C CYS A 282 -10.57 -11.29 8.15
N GLY A 283 -9.27 -11.62 8.26
CA GLY A 283 -8.46 -11.29 9.44
C GLY A 283 -8.31 -9.79 9.72
N LEU A 284 -8.47 -8.93 8.72
CA LEU A 284 -8.36 -7.48 8.85
C LEU A 284 -9.68 -6.80 9.28
N ARG A 285 -10.83 -7.48 9.18
CA ARG A 285 -12.15 -6.89 9.48
C ARG A 285 -12.39 -6.60 10.96
N ASP A 286 -11.63 -7.25 11.84
CA ASP A 286 -11.57 -6.95 13.28
C ASP A 286 -10.49 -5.91 13.64
N VAL A 287 -9.60 -5.55 12.71
CA VAL A 287 -8.62 -4.46 12.88
C VAL A 287 -9.29 -3.10 12.64
N ASP A 288 -9.99 -2.96 11.51
CA ASP A 288 -10.86 -1.81 11.21
C ASP A 288 -12.03 -2.23 10.31
N ARG A 289 -13.21 -1.68 10.59
CA ARG A 289 -14.47 -1.97 9.89
C ARG A 289 -14.84 -0.95 8.82
N SER A 290 -14.14 0.19 8.74
CA SER A 290 -14.34 1.23 7.73
C SER A 290 -13.56 0.97 6.43
N VAL A 291 -12.45 0.22 6.54
CA VAL A 291 -11.57 -0.18 5.45
C VAL A 291 -12.33 -1.09 4.48
N ARG A 292 -12.23 -0.80 3.17
CA ARG A 292 -12.85 -1.63 2.15
C ARG A 292 -11.97 -2.84 1.86
N LEU A 293 -12.52 -4.04 2.05
CA LEU A 293 -11.82 -5.29 1.77
C LEU A 293 -12.23 -5.82 0.40
N VAL A 294 -11.24 -6.07 -0.46
CA VAL A 294 -11.44 -6.42 -1.87
C VAL A 294 -10.76 -7.74 -2.19
N HIS A 295 -11.52 -8.71 -2.66
CA HIS A 295 -10.94 -9.92 -3.22
C HIS A 295 -10.40 -9.64 -4.64
N SER A 296 -9.08 -9.60 -4.78
CA SER A 296 -8.38 -9.29 -6.03
C SER A 296 -7.88 -10.58 -6.66
N THR A 297 -8.48 -11.00 -7.77
CA THR A 297 -8.32 -12.36 -8.31
C THR A 297 -8.61 -12.40 -9.81
N ARG A 298 -8.76 -13.61 -10.37
CA ARG A 298 -9.09 -13.89 -11.78
C ARG A 298 -10.21 -14.92 -11.87
N LEU A 299 -11.06 -14.87 -12.89
CA LEU A 299 -12.16 -15.83 -13.04
C LEU A 299 -11.69 -17.27 -13.25
N ASP A 300 -10.54 -17.47 -13.90
CA ASP A 300 -9.91 -18.78 -14.12
C ASP A 300 -9.40 -19.42 -12.81
N ARG A 301 -9.07 -18.60 -11.80
CA ARG A 301 -8.70 -19.03 -10.44
C ARG A 301 -9.90 -19.30 -9.52
N LEU A 302 -11.12 -18.90 -9.89
CA LEU A 302 -12.31 -19.12 -9.06
C LEU A 302 -12.76 -20.59 -9.09
N GLY A 303 -12.63 -21.27 -7.94
CA GLY A 303 -13.17 -22.61 -7.74
C GLY A 303 -14.70 -22.62 -7.63
N GLY A 304 -15.39 -23.10 -8.67
CA GLY A 304 -16.83 -23.37 -8.63
C GLY A 304 -17.71 -22.32 -9.32
N ALA A 305 -18.92 -22.12 -8.79
CA ALA A 305 -19.90 -21.21 -9.39
C ALA A 305 -19.67 -19.76 -8.95
N ILE A 306 -19.80 -18.80 -9.88
CA ILE A 306 -19.52 -17.39 -9.61
C ILE A 306 -20.56 -16.78 -8.65
N GLU A 307 -21.81 -17.25 -8.70
CA GLU A 307 -22.85 -16.89 -7.74
C GLU A 307 -22.50 -17.35 -6.32
N ARG A 308 -21.83 -18.51 -6.19
CA ARG A 308 -21.38 -19.01 -4.89
C ARG A 308 -20.27 -18.13 -4.34
N HIS A 309 -19.29 -17.78 -5.19
CA HIS A 309 -18.24 -16.83 -4.86
C HIS A 309 -18.82 -15.47 -4.38
N ALA A 310 -19.77 -14.88 -5.10
CA ALA A 310 -20.41 -13.63 -4.70
C ALA A 310 -21.16 -13.71 -3.35
N VAL A 311 -21.82 -14.84 -3.07
CA VAL A 311 -22.43 -15.11 -1.75
C VAL A 311 -21.37 -15.21 -0.66
N ASP A 312 -20.28 -15.95 -0.90
CA ASP A 312 -19.24 -16.18 0.10
C ASP A 312 -18.51 -14.86 0.45
N LEU A 313 -18.17 -14.01 -0.55
CA LEU A 313 -17.61 -12.66 -0.31
C LEU A 313 -18.53 -11.77 0.53
N SER A 314 -19.81 -11.70 0.16
CA SER A 314 -20.82 -10.88 0.85
C SER A 314 -21.08 -11.37 2.29
N SER A 315 -21.08 -12.69 2.49
CA SER A 315 -21.25 -13.33 3.81
C SER A 315 -20.03 -13.15 4.71
N ALA A 316 -18.83 -13.10 4.14
CA ALA A 316 -17.59 -12.72 4.83
C ALA A 316 -17.50 -11.21 5.10
N GLY A 317 -18.43 -10.42 4.55
CA GLY A 317 -18.48 -8.97 4.75
C GLY A 317 -17.37 -8.22 4.01
N LEU A 318 -16.94 -8.71 2.84
CA LEU A 318 -16.07 -7.96 1.92
C LEU A 318 -16.88 -6.89 1.18
N ASP A 319 -16.19 -5.86 0.70
CA ASP A 319 -16.79 -4.65 0.11
C ASP A 319 -16.69 -4.62 -1.42
N GLY A 320 -15.84 -5.46 -2.02
CA GLY A 320 -15.71 -5.53 -3.49
C GLY A 320 -14.94 -6.74 -4.02
N VAL A 321 -14.92 -6.82 -5.34
CA VAL A 321 -14.14 -7.80 -6.11
C VAL A 321 -13.38 -7.06 -7.23
N ASN A 322 -12.11 -7.41 -7.41
CA ASN A 322 -11.23 -6.86 -8.45
C ASN A 322 -10.83 -7.99 -9.41
N LEU A 323 -11.11 -7.82 -10.70
CA LEU A 323 -10.87 -8.80 -11.77
C LEU A 323 -10.19 -8.14 -12.98
N PRO A 324 -9.48 -8.90 -13.84
CA PRO A 324 -8.94 -8.38 -15.09
C PRO A 324 -10.02 -7.72 -15.94
N GLU A 325 -9.67 -6.69 -16.71
CA GLU A 325 -10.55 -6.08 -17.70
C GLU A 325 -11.29 -7.07 -18.61
N PRO A 326 -10.62 -8.07 -19.25
CA PRO A 326 -11.30 -9.01 -20.14
C PRO A 326 -12.35 -9.89 -19.44
N ASP A 327 -12.14 -10.22 -18.16
CA ASP A 327 -13.00 -11.10 -17.36
C ASP A 327 -14.39 -10.48 -17.12
N TRP A 328 -14.46 -9.14 -17.06
CA TRP A 328 -15.71 -8.44 -16.75
C TRP A 328 -16.79 -8.59 -17.82
N SER A 329 -18.05 -8.71 -17.38
CA SER A 329 -19.23 -8.62 -18.25
C SER A 329 -20.38 -7.92 -17.52
N GLY A 330 -21.38 -7.42 -18.26
CA GLY A 330 -22.53 -6.75 -17.66
C GLY A 330 -23.33 -7.67 -16.72
N GLY A 331 -23.35 -8.97 -17.00
CA GLY A 331 -23.95 -9.97 -16.13
C GLY A 331 -23.19 -10.13 -14.81
N LEU A 332 -21.85 -10.10 -14.85
CA LEU A 332 -21.01 -10.16 -13.66
C LEU A 332 -21.12 -8.91 -12.79
N VAL A 333 -21.12 -7.72 -13.40
CA VAL A 333 -21.34 -6.45 -12.66
C VAL A 333 -22.71 -6.47 -11.97
N ALA A 334 -23.76 -6.91 -12.67
CA ALA A 334 -25.09 -7.05 -12.08
C ALA A 334 -25.15 -8.11 -10.96
N LEU A 335 -24.41 -9.21 -11.10
CA LEU A 335 -24.32 -10.28 -10.10
C LEU A 335 -23.65 -9.78 -8.81
N TYR A 336 -22.44 -9.25 -8.88
CA TYR A 336 -21.71 -8.81 -7.69
C TYR A 336 -22.40 -7.63 -6.98
N ARG A 337 -22.93 -6.65 -7.75
CA ARG A 337 -23.72 -5.55 -7.15
C ARG A 337 -25.01 -6.00 -6.47
N ARG A 338 -25.64 -7.09 -6.92
CA ARG A 338 -26.80 -7.69 -6.22
C ARG A 338 -26.44 -8.15 -4.79
N PHE A 339 -25.17 -8.48 -4.56
CA PHE A 339 -24.62 -8.86 -3.25
C PHE A 339 -23.94 -7.70 -2.50
N GLY A 340 -24.12 -6.46 -2.97
CA GLY A 340 -23.57 -5.25 -2.36
C GLY A 340 -22.09 -4.98 -2.66
N LEU A 341 -21.47 -5.78 -3.53
CA LEU A 341 -20.03 -5.73 -3.81
C LEU A 341 -19.71 -4.72 -4.92
N ALA A 342 -18.74 -3.86 -4.67
CA ALA A 342 -18.15 -2.98 -5.69
C ALA A 342 -17.40 -3.80 -6.76
N CYS A 343 -17.49 -3.35 -8.01
CA CYS A 343 -16.87 -4.01 -9.16
C CYS A 343 -15.65 -3.22 -9.64
N LEU A 344 -14.47 -3.78 -9.44
CA LEU A 344 -13.17 -3.17 -9.74
C LEU A 344 -12.46 -3.90 -10.91
N GLY A 345 -11.81 -3.15 -11.81
CA GLY A 345 -11.30 -3.70 -13.07
C GLY A 345 -9.89 -3.23 -13.42
N TRP A 346 -8.94 -4.16 -13.51
CA TRP A 346 -7.52 -3.87 -13.73
C TRP A 346 -6.99 -4.24 -15.12
N ASP A 347 -5.80 -3.75 -15.47
CA ASP A 347 -5.16 -3.85 -16.81
C ASP A 347 -5.90 -3.10 -17.95
N ALA A 348 -6.49 -1.94 -17.65
CA ALA A 348 -7.17 -1.10 -18.64
C ALA A 348 -6.20 -0.18 -19.41
N GLN A 349 -5.31 -0.77 -20.21
CA GLN A 349 -4.20 -0.03 -20.84
C GLN A 349 -4.59 0.79 -22.09
N HIS A 350 -5.65 0.41 -22.79
CA HIS A 350 -6.07 1.05 -24.05
C HIS A 350 -7.46 1.71 -23.94
N ASP A 351 -7.71 2.78 -24.70
CA ASP A 351 -9.01 3.47 -24.76
C ASP A 351 -10.21 2.53 -24.90
N ARG A 352 -10.10 1.51 -25.77
CA ARG A 352 -11.15 0.51 -26.00
C ARG A 352 -11.55 -0.27 -24.73
N GLN A 353 -10.60 -0.49 -23.83
CA GLN A 353 -10.76 -1.21 -22.56
C GLN A 353 -11.34 -0.27 -21.50
N VAL A 354 -10.77 0.92 -21.36
CA VAL A 354 -11.29 1.99 -20.48
C VAL A 354 -12.75 2.29 -20.83
N ASP A 355 -13.05 2.59 -22.08
CA ASP A 355 -14.41 2.85 -22.57
C ASP A 355 -15.35 1.64 -22.33
N ARG A 356 -14.83 0.41 -22.37
CA ARG A 356 -15.61 -0.82 -22.11
C ARG A 356 -15.96 -0.95 -20.64
N LEU A 357 -15.00 -0.81 -19.73
CA LEU A 357 -15.25 -0.84 -18.28
C LEU A 357 -16.16 0.30 -17.82
N LEU A 358 -15.95 1.51 -18.36
CA LEU A 358 -16.86 2.63 -18.17
C LEU A 358 -18.28 2.28 -18.64
N ARG A 359 -18.45 1.67 -19.84
CA ARG A 359 -19.76 1.21 -20.34
C ARG A 359 -20.41 0.14 -19.47
N LEU A 360 -19.64 -0.81 -18.95
CA LEU A 360 -20.11 -1.80 -17.97
C LEU A 360 -20.50 -1.16 -16.64
N GLY A 361 -19.97 0.03 -16.35
CA GLY A 361 -20.32 0.84 -15.19
C GLY A 361 -19.69 0.32 -13.90
N LEU A 362 -18.43 -0.13 -13.97
CA LEU A 362 -17.62 -0.48 -12.81
C LEU A 362 -17.51 0.69 -11.81
N ASP A 363 -17.14 0.37 -10.57
CA ASP A 363 -16.98 1.33 -9.47
C ASP A 363 -15.55 1.90 -9.41
N GLY A 364 -14.57 1.18 -9.95
CA GLY A 364 -13.20 1.66 -10.13
C GLY A 364 -12.45 0.93 -11.25
N ILE A 365 -11.50 1.63 -11.87
CA ILE A 365 -10.74 1.17 -13.04
C ILE A 365 -9.26 1.48 -12.83
N PHE A 366 -8.39 0.53 -13.11
CA PHE A 366 -6.94 0.63 -12.94
C PHE A 366 -6.24 0.58 -14.30
N GLY A 367 -5.24 1.45 -14.49
CA GLY A 367 -4.40 1.44 -15.68
C GLY A 367 -3.12 2.24 -15.53
N ASP A 368 -2.11 1.91 -16.33
CA ASP A 368 -0.78 2.54 -16.32
C ASP A 368 -0.85 3.94 -16.95
N HIS A 369 -1.78 4.11 -17.90
CA HIS A 369 -1.99 5.31 -18.72
C HIS A 369 -3.11 6.20 -18.14
N VAL A 370 -2.74 7.06 -17.18
CA VAL A 370 -3.67 7.97 -16.49
C VAL A 370 -4.39 8.93 -17.45
N ASP A 371 -3.66 9.43 -18.44
CA ASP A 371 -4.19 10.19 -19.59
C ASP A 371 -5.38 9.49 -20.26
N ARG A 372 -5.25 8.19 -20.58
CA ARG A 372 -6.32 7.41 -21.23
C ARG A 372 -7.51 7.16 -20.30
N LEU A 373 -7.29 6.99 -19.00
CA LEU A 373 -8.35 6.88 -17.99
C LEU A 373 -9.20 8.16 -17.96
N VAL A 374 -8.54 9.32 -17.89
CA VAL A 374 -9.17 10.65 -17.78
C VAL A 374 -9.85 11.06 -19.08
N ASP A 375 -9.22 10.81 -20.23
CA ASP A 375 -9.83 11.05 -21.54
C ASP A 375 -11.05 10.15 -21.76
N GLY A 376 -10.97 8.86 -21.38
CA GLY A 376 -12.10 7.92 -21.46
C GLY A 376 -13.31 8.36 -20.63
N LEU A 377 -13.08 8.85 -19.40
CA LEU A 377 -14.15 9.40 -18.59
C LEU A 377 -14.71 10.70 -19.17
N SER A 378 -13.84 11.57 -19.69
CA SER A 378 -14.20 12.87 -20.28
C SER A 378 -15.01 12.73 -21.57
N ARG A 379 -14.73 11.72 -22.41
CA ARG A 379 -15.54 11.34 -23.60
C ARG A 379 -16.96 10.89 -23.27
N ARG A 380 -17.28 10.69 -21.98
CA ARG A 380 -18.55 10.19 -21.47
C ARG A 380 -19.37 11.23 -20.70
N GLY A 381 -18.83 12.44 -20.54
CA GLY A 381 -19.47 13.62 -19.94
C GLY A 381 -20.24 14.45 -20.96
#